data_AF-A0A968Q422-F1
#
_entry.id   AF-A0A968Q422-F1
#
_cell.length_a   1.000
_cell.length_b   1.000
_cell.length_c   1.000
_cell.angle_alpha   90.00
_cell.angle_beta   90.00
_cell.angle_gamma   90.00
#
_symmetry.space_group_name_H-M   'P 1'
#
loop_
_entity.id
_entity.type
_entity.pdbx_description
1 polymer ?
#
loop_
_entity_poly.entity_id
_entity_poly.type
_entity_poly.pdbx_seq_one_letter_code
_entity_poly.pdbx_strand_id
1 'polypeptide(L)'
;MHLALAHHYPSRERWYVVSDQPTSVETFVEYGLRFDIEENFLDDKSNGCQLESSHIRSASMLSRLLLVLAVATVYLTSIGTTVVEQGNRRQVDSHWFRGNSYFKIGWHWIRKALVQGWVLPTTLALKSALDPSPCISSKSQAAQQRPLYFRCTTVDCAISLEQGLSTA
;
A
#
# COMPACT_ATOMS: atom_id res chain seq x y z
N MET A 1 -12.40 10.67 -20.94
CA MET A 1 -11.01 10.76 -20.43
C MET A 1 -10.91 12.07 -19.68
N HIS A 2 -10.56 11.99 -18.40
CA HIS A 2 -10.55 13.12 -17.48
C HIS A 2 -9.11 13.36 -17.01
N LEU A 3 -8.63 14.59 -17.17
CA LEU A 3 -7.33 15.01 -16.65
C LEU A 3 -7.55 15.80 -15.35
N ALA A 4 -6.83 15.42 -14.29
CA ALA A 4 -6.78 16.14 -13.03
C ALA A 4 -5.38 16.70 -12.79
N LEU A 5 -5.32 17.97 -12.40
CA LEU A 5 -4.09 18.68 -12.04
C LEU A 5 -4.08 19.04 -10.56
N ALA A 6 -2.95 18.82 -9.89
CA ALA A 6 -2.77 19.12 -8.47
C ALA A 6 -1.40 19.75 -8.20
N HIS A 7 -1.34 20.62 -7.19
CA HIS A 7 -0.10 21.21 -6.69
C HIS A 7 0.04 20.96 -5.20
N HIS A 8 1.08 20.24 -4.79
CA HIS A 8 1.36 19.97 -3.39
C HIS A 8 2.12 21.14 -2.77
N TYR A 9 1.41 22.00 -2.03
CA TYR A 9 1.95 23.25 -1.50
C TYR A 9 3.15 23.13 -0.52
N PRO A 10 3.36 22.00 0.19
CA PRO A 10 4.59 21.76 0.97
C PRO A 10 5.81 21.30 0.17
N SER A 11 5.68 20.36 -0.78
CA SER A 11 6.83 19.82 -1.55
C SER A 11 7.05 20.50 -2.90
N ARG A 12 6.10 21.35 -3.34
CA ARG A 12 6.03 21.96 -4.69
C ARG A 12 5.89 20.93 -5.82
N GLU A 13 5.59 19.69 -5.50
CA GLU A 13 5.32 18.67 -6.51
C GLU A 13 4.01 18.97 -7.25
N ARG A 14 4.01 18.63 -8.55
CA ARG A 14 2.85 18.75 -9.42
C ARG A 14 2.39 17.35 -9.79
N TRP A 15 1.13 17.06 -9.53
CA TRP A 15 0.54 15.78 -9.89
C TRP A 15 -0.35 15.96 -11.11
N TYR A 16 -0.21 15.05 -12.06
CA TYR A 16 -0.99 14.96 -13.29
C TYR A 16 -1.59 13.56 -13.31
N VAL A 17 -2.90 13.46 -13.12
CA VAL A 17 -3.60 12.17 -13.07
C VAL A 17 -4.57 12.10 -14.24
N VAL A 18 -4.47 11.03 -15.01
CA VAL A 18 -5.41 10.71 -16.08
C VAL A 18 -6.31 9.59 -15.59
N SER A 19 -7.62 9.78 -15.71
CA SER A 19 -8.62 8.79 -15.33
C SER A 19 -9.65 8.59 -16.44
N ASP A 20 -10.15 7.36 -16.54
CA ASP A 20 -11.34 7.02 -17.30
C ASP A 20 -12.64 7.36 -16.53
N GLN A 21 -12.54 7.66 -15.23
CA GLN A 21 -13.64 8.09 -14.36
C GLN A 21 -13.61 9.61 -14.13
N PRO A 22 -14.76 10.25 -13.79
CA PRO A 22 -14.81 11.67 -13.44
C PRO A 22 -13.85 11.99 -12.31
N THR A 23 -13.05 13.06 -12.49
CA THR A 23 -12.00 13.41 -11.54
C THR A 23 -12.44 14.46 -10.53
N SER A 24 -11.95 14.34 -9.31
CA SER A 24 -12.20 15.26 -8.20
C SER A 24 -10.99 15.38 -7.28
N VAL A 25 -11.11 16.08 -6.16
CA VAL A 25 -10.05 16.16 -5.14
C VAL A 25 -9.75 14.76 -4.58
N GLU A 26 -10.78 13.93 -4.46
CA GLU A 26 -10.72 12.54 -3.99
C GLU A 26 -9.86 11.67 -4.92
N THR A 27 -9.81 11.94 -6.22
CA THR A 27 -8.92 11.24 -7.17
C THR A 27 -7.45 11.33 -6.73
N PHE A 28 -7.02 12.46 -6.17
CA PHE A 28 -5.65 12.59 -5.69
C PHE A 28 -5.44 11.94 -4.34
N VAL A 29 -6.47 11.86 -3.49
CA VAL A 29 -6.39 11.08 -2.25
C VAL A 29 -6.18 9.60 -2.61
N GLU A 30 -6.99 9.07 -3.53
CA GLU A 30 -6.88 7.70 -4.03
C GLU A 30 -5.55 7.45 -4.74
N TYR A 31 -5.12 8.34 -5.64
CA TYR A 31 -3.82 8.24 -6.30
C TYR A 31 -2.66 8.31 -5.30
N GLY A 32 -2.82 9.07 -4.20
CA GLY A 32 -1.86 9.12 -3.10
C GLY A 32 -1.69 7.78 -2.39
N LEU A 33 -2.74 6.95 -2.30
CA LEU A 33 -2.66 5.59 -1.73
C LEU A 33 -1.76 4.66 -2.57
N ARG A 34 -1.43 5.03 -3.82
CA ARG A 34 -0.47 4.28 -4.65
C ARG A 34 0.87 4.08 -3.94
N PHE A 35 1.29 5.01 -3.08
CA PHE A 35 2.56 4.89 -2.35
C PHE A 35 2.55 3.74 -1.33
N ASP A 36 1.38 3.24 -0.90
CA ASP A 36 1.30 2.10 0.02
C ASP A 36 1.88 0.81 -0.57
N ILE A 37 1.95 0.70 -1.92
CA ILE A 37 2.61 -0.43 -2.58
C ILE A 37 4.13 -0.46 -2.35
N GLU A 38 4.75 0.67 -2.02
CA GLU A 38 6.19 0.74 -1.74
C GLU A 38 6.54 -0.03 -0.46
N GLU A 39 5.64 -0.03 0.53
CA GLU A 39 5.78 -0.84 1.75
C GLU A 39 5.81 -2.34 1.38
N ASN A 40 4.94 -2.76 0.45
CA ASN A 40 4.90 -4.13 -0.06
C ASN A 40 6.19 -4.51 -0.81
N PHE A 41 6.70 -3.64 -1.68
CA PHE A 41 7.98 -3.87 -2.38
C PHE A 41 9.17 -3.98 -1.42
N LEU A 42 9.15 -3.23 -0.32
CA LEU A 42 10.19 -3.31 0.70
C LEU A 42 10.12 -4.66 1.43
N ASP A 43 8.92 -5.12 1.75
CA ASP A 43 8.64 -6.42 2.41
C ASP A 43 9.03 -7.63 1.55
N ASP A 44 8.77 -7.59 0.23
CA ASP A 44 9.20 -8.65 -0.70
C ASP A 44 10.73 -8.75 -0.83
N LYS A 45 11.43 -7.64 -0.62
CA LYS A 45 12.90 -7.53 -0.66
C LYS A 45 13.52 -7.79 0.72
N SER A 46 14.33 -6.87 1.21
CA SER A 46 15.19 -7.03 2.38
C SER A 46 14.42 -7.07 3.69
N ASN A 47 13.15 -6.63 3.70
CA ASN A 47 12.40 -6.40 4.93
C ASN A 47 11.60 -7.63 5.37
N GLY A 48 11.43 -8.64 4.51
CA GLY A 48 10.71 -9.87 4.79
C GLY A 48 11.21 -11.07 4.00
N CYS A 49 10.79 -11.17 2.74
CA CYS A 49 10.86 -12.42 1.96
C CYS A 49 12.21 -12.66 1.26
N GLN A 50 13.01 -11.60 1.08
CA GLN A 50 14.32 -11.65 0.43
C GLN A 50 14.29 -12.38 -0.92
N LEU A 51 13.33 -12.05 -1.79
CA LEU A 51 13.08 -12.77 -3.05
C LEU A 51 14.36 -13.07 -3.87
N GLU A 52 15.29 -12.11 -3.93
CA GLU A 52 16.56 -12.23 -4.66
C GLU A 52 17.49 -13.33 -4.12
N SER A 53 17.38 -13.65 -2.82
CA SER A 53 18.14 -14.74 -2.17
C SER A 53 17.69 -16.14 -2.59
N SER A 54 16.53 -16.27 -3.24
CA SER A 54 16.06 -17.56 -3.75
C SER A 54 16.91 -18.10 -4.90
N HIS A 55 17.67 -17.24 -5.58
CA HIS A 55 18.48 -17.54 -6.76
C HIS A 55 17.72 -18.25 -7.91
N ILE A 56 16.38 -18.22 -7.91
CA ILE A 56 15.55 -18.84 -8.94
C ILE A 56 15.73 -18.08 -10.26
N ARG A 57 16.14 -18.81 -11.31
CA ARG A 57 16.32 -18.27 -12.66
C ARG A 57 15.19 -18.64 -13.63
N SER A 58 14.39 -19.64 -13.27
CA SER A 58 13.23 -20.06 -14.08
C SER A 58 12.05 -19.13 -13.85
N ALA A 59 11.54 -18.54 -14.92
CA ALA A 59 10.37 -17.65 -14.86
C ALA A 59 9.15 -18.36 -14.26
N SER A 60 8.90 -19.62 -14.62
CA SER A 60 7.74 -20.37 -14.11
C SER A 60 7.84 -20.68 -12.61
N MET A 61 9.04 -20.95 -12.11
CA MET A 61 9.28 -21.14 -10.68
C MET A 61 9.17 -19.84 -9.91
N LEU A 62 9.69 -18.74 -10.49
CA LEU A 62 9.58 -17.42 -9.89
C LEU A 62 8.12 -16.99 -9.78
N SER A 63 7.30 -17.20 -10.82
CA SER A 63 5.85 -16.93 -10.75
C SER A 63 5.15 -17.71 -9.65
N ARG A 64 5.51 -18.98 -9.44
CA ARG A 64 4.95 -19.80 -8.34
C ARG A 64 5.37 -19.29 -6.97
N LEU A 65 6.64 -18.90 -6.82
CA LEU A 65 7.12 -18.30 -5.58
C LEU A 65 6.40 -16.98 -5.29
N LEU A 66 6.28 -16.10 -6.28
CA LEU A 66 5.55 -14.83 -6.15
C LEU A 66 4.09 -15.04 -5.74
N LEU A 67 3.43 -16.09 -6.24
CA LEU A 67 2.08 -16.42 -5.79
C LEU A 67 2.05 -16.80 -4.30
N VAL A 68 2.99 -17.63 -3.85
CA VAL A 68 3.10 -18.01 -2.43
C VAL A 68 3.39 -16.79 -1.56
N LEU A 69 4.30 -15.92 -2.00
CA LEU A 69 4.61 -14.67 -1.30
C LEU A 69 3.41 -13.74 -1.25
N ALA A 70 2.67 -13.58 -2.35
CA ALA A 70 1.45 -12.78 -2.38
C ALA A 70 0.42 -13.28 -1.35
N VAL A 71 0.16 -14.59 -1.29
CA VAL A 71 -0.74 -15.19 -0.29
C VAL A 71 -0.22 -14.97 1.13
N ALA A 72 1.08 -15.20 1.35
CA ALA A 72 1.72 -14.95 2.64
C ALA A 72 1.59 -13.48 3.07
N THR A 73 1.75 -12.55 2.14
CA THR A 73 1.63 -11.11 2.39
C THR A 73 0.21 -10.73 2.79
N VAL A 74 -0.81 -11.22 2.08
CA VAL A 74 -2.21 -10.97 2.47
C VAL A 74 -2.50 -11.51 3.87
N TYR A 75 -2.06 -12.74 4.15
CA TYR A 75 -2.26 -13.37 5.46
C TYR A 75 -1.54 -12.61 6.58
N LEU A 76 -0.25 -12.32 6.42
CA LEU A 76 0.55 -11.62 7.44
C LEU A 76 0.06 -10.20 7.68
N THR A 77 -0.33 -9.48 6.63
CA THR A 77 -0.95 -8.15 6.75
C THR A 77 -2.26 -8.22 7.54
N SER A 78 -3.10 -9.21 7.26
CA SER A 78 -4.36 -9.43 8.01
C SER A 78 -4.14 -9.74 9.49
N ILE A 79 -3.14 -10.56 9.82
CA ILE A 79 -2.78 -10.79 11.23
C ILE A 79 -2.26 -9.51 11.86
N GLY A 80 -1.38 -8.79 11.16
CA GLY A 80 -0.82 -7.53 11.62
C GLY A 80 -1.87 -6.49 11.96
N THR A 81 -2.85 -6.27 11.07
CA THR A 81 -3.95 -5.33 11.31
C THR A 81 -4.78 -5.75 12.51
N THR A 82 -5.12 -7.03 12.62
CA THR A 82 -5.88 -7.58 13.75
C THR A 82 -5.14 -7.39 15.09
N VAL A 83 -3.83 -7.65 15.13
CA VAL A 83 -2.98 -7.46 16.32
C VAL A 83 -2.96 -6.01 16.76
N VAL A 84 -2.92 -5.07 15.80
CA VAL A 84 -2.95 -3.64 16.08
C VAL A 84 -4.32 -3.22 16.63
N GLU A 85 -5.41 -3.66 16.01
CA GLU A 85 -6.78 -3.37 16.45
C GLU A 85 -7.06 -3.88 17.87
N GLN A 86 -6.51 -5.04 18.24
CA GLN A 86 -6.63 -5.61 19.58
C GLN A 86 -5.74 -4.90 20.62
N GLY A 87 -4.97 -3.88 20.23
CA GLY A 87 -4.04 -3.18 21.12
C GLY A 87 -2.76 -3.98 21.45
N ASN A 88 -2.55 -5.12 20.80
CA ASN A 88 -1.44 -6.04 21.06
C ASN A 88 -0.15 -5.68 20.32
N ARG A 89 -0.16 -4.64 19.48
CA ARG A 89 1.01 -4.17 18.70
C ARG A 89 2.31 -4.11 19.49
N ARG A 90 2.28 -3.50 20.69
CA ARG A 90 3.49 -3.25 21.52
C ARG A 90 4.21 -4.52 21.96
N GLN A 91 3.55 -5.68 21.84
CA GLN A 91 4.15 -6.98 22.11
C GLN A 91 5.16 -7.43 21.05
N VAL A 92 5.09 -6.88 19.84
CA VAL A 92 5.85 -7.30 18.65
C VAL A 92 6.42 -6.13 17.84
N ASP A 93 6.03 -4.90 18.18
CA ASP A 93 6.57 -3.64 17.67
C ASP A 93 6.88 -2.70 18.84
N SER A 94 8.16 -2.57 19.16
CA SER A 94 8.66 -1.81 20.31
C SER A 94 8.56 -0.29 20.12
N HIS A 95 8.23 0.19 18.92
CA HIS A 95 8.14 1.62 18.64
C HIS A 95 6.92 2.25 19.33
N TRP A 96 7.07 3.52 19.73
CA TRP A 96 6.01 4.28 20.40
C TRP A 96 4.80 4.42 19.46
N PHE A 97 5.08 4.78 18.20
CA PHE A 97 4.15 4.71 17.08
C PHE A 97 4.33 3.40 16.29
N ARG A 98 3.44 3.11 15.34
CA ARG A 98 3.67 1.99 14.42
C ARG A 98 4.96 2.27 13.64
N GLY A 99 6.00 1.48 13.91
CA GLY A 99 7.29 1.59 13.21
C GLY A 99 7.52 0.48 12.19
N ASN A 100 6.71 -0.58 12.24
CA ASN A 100 6.76 -1.71 11.34
C ASN A 100 5.53 -1.77 10.43
N SER A 101 5.69 -2.38 9.25
CA SER A 101 4.56 -2.71 8.39
C SER A 101 3.60 -3.68 9.07
N TYR A 102 2.33 -3.68 8.67
CA TYR A 102 1.37 -4.67 9.17
C TYR A 102 1.85 -6.10 8.87
N PHE A 103 2.42 -6.31 7.68
CA PHE A 103 3.12 -7.55 7.33
C PHE A 103 4.16 -7.94 8.38
N LYS A 104 5.08 -7.04 8.75
CA LYS A 104 6.11 -7.32 9.77
C LYS A 104 5.53 -7.58 11.14
N ILE A 105 4.51 -6.83 11.54
CA ILE A 105 3.81 -7.04 12.81
C ILE A 105 3.20 -8.44 12.83
N GLY A 106 2.52 -8.85 11.76
CA GLY A 106 1.97 -10.19 11.62
C GLY A 106 3.05 -11.27 11.64
N TRP A 107 4.16 -11.06 10.95
CA TRP A 107 5.30 -11.97 10.94
C TRP A 107 5.90 -12.17 12.34
N HIS A 108 6.16 -11.08 13.07
CA HIS A 108 6.65 -11.16 14.45
C HIS A 108 5.64 -11.81 15.38
N TRP A 109 4.34 -11.54 15.20
CA TRP A 109 3.27 -12.17 15.97
C TRP A 109 3.23 -13.68 15.78
N ILE A 110 3.30 -14.17 14.54
CA ILE A 110 3.33 -15.60 14.26
C ILE A 110 4.58 -16.24 14.86
N ARG A 111 5.76 -15.63 14.71
CA ARG A 111 6.99 -16.15 15.31
C ARG A 111 6.87 -16.23 16.83
N LYS A 112 6.30 -15.20 17.47
CA LYS A 112 6.05 -15.19 18.91
C LYS A 112 5.04 -16.28 19.30
N ALA A 113 3.93 -16.41 18.57
CA ALA A 113 2.91 -17.43 18.78
C ALA A 113 3.49 -18.85 18.71
N LEU A 114 4.35 -19.13 17.72
CA LEU A 114 5.03 -20.42 17.58
C LEU A 114 5.95 -20.74 18.77
N VAL A 115 6.73 -19.76 19.24
CA VAL A 115 7.61 -19.92 20.42
C VAL A 115 6.80 -20.14 21.69
N GLN A 116 5.64 -19.51 21.81
CA GLN A 116 4.77 -19.59 22.98
C GLN A 116 3.74 -20.73 22.92
N GLY A 117 3.70 -21.49 21.81
CA GLY A 117 2.72 -22.56 21.61
C GLY A 117 1.27 -22.07 21.47
N TRP A 118 1.05 -20.83 21.02
CA TRP A 118 -0.29 -20.29 20.80
C TRP A 118 -0.91 -20.83 19.53
N VAL A 119 -2.25 -20.89 19.51
CA VAL A 119 -3.00 -21.24 18.30
C VAL A 119 -2.80 -20.13 17.25
N LEU A 120 -2.41 -20.53 16.05
CA LEU A 120 -2.26 -19.60 14.93
C LEU A 120 -3.65 -19.17 14.42
N PRO A 121 -3.85 -17.88 14.14
CA PRO A 121 -5.12 -17.43 13.58
C PRO A 121 -5.29 -17.99 12.17
N THR A 122 -6.41 -18.64 11.87
CA THR A 122 -6.69 -19.21 10.54
C THR A 122 -7.63 -18.34 9.70
N THR A 123 -8.19 -17.29 10.31
CA THR A 123 -9.16 -16.41 9.66
C THR A 123 -8.44 -15.23 9.01
N LEU A 124 -8.74 -14.99 7.74
CA LEU A 124 -8.34 -13.79 7.02
C LEU A 124 -9.39 -12.70 7.24
N ALA A 125 -8.98 -11.57 7.80
CA ALA A 125 -9.79 -10.36 7.93
C ALA A 125 -9.03 -9.18 7.31
N LEU A 126 -9.53 -8.70 6.15
CA LEU A 126 -9.08 -7.46 5.53
C LEU A 126 -10.21 -6.45 5.64
N LYS A 127 -9.92 -5.29 6.23
CA LYS A 127 -10.86 -4.18 6.27
C LYS A 127 -10.46 -3.18 5.22
N SER A 128 -11.46 -2.69 4.49
CA SER A 128 -11.29 -1.60 3.50
C SER A 128 -11.21 -0.21 4.16
N ALA A 129 -11.11 -0.14 5.49
CA ALA A 129 -11.02 1.13 6.20
C ALA A 129 -9.65 1.78 5.99
N LEU A 130 -9.59 3.11 6.10
CA LEU A 130 -8.34 3.87 6.14
C LEU A 130 -7.40 3.29 7.22
N ASP A 131 -6.08 3.37 6.99
CA ASP A 131 -5.05 2.80 7.87
C ASP A 131 -5.35 3.10 9.36
N PRO A 132 -5.67 2.07 10.17
CA PRO A 132 -6.11 2.28 11.55
C PRO A 132 -4.99 2.80 12.47
N SER A 133 -3.73 2.75 12.03
CA SER A 133 -2.58 3.21 12.78
C SER A 133 -1.44 3.55 11.81
N PRO A 134 -1.39 4.77 11.25
CA PRO A 134 -0.40 5.14 10.26
C PRO A 134 1.03 4.96 10.79
N CYS A 135 1.92 4.48 9.91
CA CYS A 135 3.34 4.41 10.20
C CYS A 135 3.87 5.84 10.31
N ILE A 136 4.42 6.21 11.47
CA ILE A 136 5.08 7.50 11.64
C ILE A 136 6.47 7.32 12.23
N SER A 137 7.44 7.85 11.49
CA SER A 137 8.86 7.91 11.89
C SER A 137 9.08 8.90 13.04
N SER A 138 8.32 10.00 13.09
CA SER A 138 8.40 11.01 14.16
C SER A 138 7.13 11.86 14.26
N LYS A 139 6.87 12.42 15.45
CA LYS A 139 5.78 13.38 15.68
C LYS A 139 5.93 14.65 14.83
N SER A 140 7.17 15.08 14.58
CA SER A 140 7.47 16.28 13.78
C SER A 140 7.07 16.09 12.32
N GLN A 141 7.44 14.95 11.71
CA GLN A 141 7.04 14.63 10.34
C GLN A 141 5.53 14.42 10.22
N ALA A 142 4.91 13.73 11.18
CA ALA A 142 3.45 13.58 11.21
C ALA A 142 2.72 14.94 11.31
N ALA A 143 3.24 15.88 12.09
CA ALA A 143 2.68 17.24 12.18
C ALA A 143 2.87 18.08 10.89
N GLN A 144 3.83 17.71 10.04
CA GLN A 144 4.05 18.33 8.74
C GLN A 144 3.18 17.74 7.62
N GLN A 145 2.59 16.55 7.82
CA GLN A 145 1.58 15.97 6.92
C GLN A 145 0.27 16.79 7.04
N ARG A 146 0.23 17.93 6.36
CA ARG A 146 -0.96 18.78 6.25
C ARG A 146 -1.94 18.18 5.22
N PRO A 147 -3.25 18.45 5.36
CA PRO A 147 -4.23 18.06 4.35
C PRO A 147 -3.79 18.60 2.98
N LEU A 148 -3.88 17.74 1.98
CA LEU A 148 -3.47 18.06 0.62
C LEU A 148 -4.46 19.08 0.04
N TYR A 149 -4.01 20.32 -0.10
CA TYR A 149 -4.81 21.35 -0.76
C TYR A 149 -4.62 21.22 -2.27
N PHE A 150 -5.54 20.52 -2.91
CA PHE A 150 -5.54 20.36 -4.35
C PHE A 150 -6.40 21.42 -5.02
N ARG A 151 -5.79 22.23 -5.90
CA ARG A 151 -6.56 23.00 -6.88
C ARG A 151 -6.80 22.10 -8.09
N CYS A 152 -7.92 21.39 -8.10
CA CYS A 152 -8.30 20.55 -9.22
C CYS A 152 -8.78 21.42 -10.39
N THR A 153 -8.23 21.19 -11.59
CA THR A 153 -8.83 21.62 -12.84
C THR A 153 -9.12 20.36 -13.62
N THR A 154 -10.41 20.09 -13.84
CA THR A 154 -10.85 18.96 -14.65
C THR A 154 -10.98 19.41 -16.08
N VAL A 155 -10.38 18.65 -16.99
CA VAL A 155 -10.58 18.85 -18.44
C VAL A 155 -11.17 17.56 -18.98
N ASP A 156 -12.40 17.65 -19.46
CA ASP A 156 -13.06 16.57 -20.16
C ASP A 156 -12.59 16.59 -21.61
N CYS A 157 -11.68 15.67 -21.94
CA CYS A 157 -11.32 15.43 -23.33
C CYS A 157 -12.41 14.56 -23.97
N ALA A 158 -13.34 15.20 -24.67
CA ALA A 158 -14.14 14.51 -25.68
C ALA A 158 -13.23 14.19 -26.86
N ILE A 159 -12.73 12.96 -26.92
CA ILE A 159 -12.09 12.46 -28.13
C ILE A 159 -13.24 12.12 -29.10
N SER A 160 -13.51 13.00 -30.06
CA SER A 160 -14.33 12.63 -31.21
C SER A 160 -13.58 11.56 -31.99
N LEU A 161 -13.96 10.30 -31.82
CA LEU A 161 -13.53 9.19 -32.67
C LEU A 161 -14.29 9.25 -34.00
N GLU A 162 -14.04 10.27 -34.81
CA GLU A 162 -14.32 10.29 -36.25
C GLU A 162 -13.17 11.11 -36.88
N GLN A 163 -12.38 10.66 -37.85
CA GLN A 163 -12.65 9.78 -38.98
C GLN A 163 -11.36 9.03 -39.36
N GLY A 164 -11.46 7.72 -39.53
CA GLY A 164 -10.35 6.87 -39.95
C GLY A 164 -10.80 5.60 -40.66
N LEU A 165 -11.87 5.67 -41.45
CA LEU A 165 -12.21 4.66 -42.46
C LEU A 165 -13.07 5.32 -43.54
N SER A 166 -12.41 5.93 -44.53
CA SER A 166 -12.98 6.12 -45.87
C SER A 166 -11.92 5.73 -46.90
N THR A 167 -12.09 4.51 -47.42
CA THR A 167 -11.89 4.10 -48.82
C THR A 167 -10.58 4.46 -49.54
N ALA A 168 -9.72 3.45 -49.72
CA ALA A 168 -9.40 2.88 -51.04
C ALA A 168 -8.85 1.46 -50.87
#